data_AF-A0AAV4PZX2-F1
#
_entry.id   AF-A0AAV4PZX2-F1
#
_cell.length_a   1.000
_cell.length_b   1.000
_cell.length_c   1.000
_cell.angle_alpha   90.00
_cell.angle_beta   90.00
_cell.angle_gamma   90.00
#
_symmetry.space_group_name_H-M   'P 1'
#
loop_
_entity.id
_entity.type
_entity.pdbx_description
1 polymer ?
#
loop_
_entity_poly.entity_id
_entity_poly.type
_entity_poly.pdbx_seq_one_letter_code
_entity_poly.pdbx_strand_id
1 'polypeptide(L)'
;MEEARLPEGMVHLFLANNQFRVPPTGLLNSQENLSRVRLSGNPWDCDCGTINFKKWIISNPDVAQDANITKCGPDETKSAVFAEKAIWSLTDLELCPENIVLYVTLGLLVPCFLLLVAGGKIAWTRYHMHVKVWLYSHGVTWVKEKDIDKDKEFDAFISFQPQGPGSQIETRDPKVKLFIHYKHFLPGELIQLNILRAIEVSKRTVLVLSKSFLRASGACMSSELPTLKLSRTILTASSSSKWMTSLKDDDLPEEIQVYLQSTTYLTWGDKYFWDTLLYTLPRS
;
A
#
# COMPACT_ATOMS: atom_id res chain seq x y z
N MET A 1 26.65 48.97 -19.63
CA MET A 1 26.59 49.19 -21.08
C MET A 1 25.61 50.31 -21.31
N GLU A 2 26.03 51.35 -22.00
CA GLU A 2 25.16 52.47 -22.37
C GLU A 2 24.06 51.93 -23.29
N GLU A 3 22.80 52.04 -22.87
CA GLU A 3 21.66 51.63 -23.71
C GLU A 3 21.65 52.50 -24.96
N ALA A 4 21.72 51.88 -26.14
CA ALA A 4 21.66 52.59 -27.41
C ALA A 4 20.27 53.23 -27.57
N ARG A 5 20.14 54.47 -27.12
CA ARG A 5 18.95 55.30 -27.32
C ARG A 5 18.92 55.76 -28.77
N LEU A 6 17.74 55.65 -29.40
CA LEU A 6 17.55 56.22 -30.72
C LEU A 6 17.57 57.76 -30.62
N PRO A 7 18.21 58.47 -31.56
CA PRO A 7 18.21 59.93 -31.60
C PRO A 7 16.79 60.52 -31.59
N GLU A 8 16.59 61.62 -30.88
CA GLU A 8 15.32 62.37 -30.91
C GLU A 8 15.03 62.90 -32.33
N GLY A 9 13.77 62.81 -32.76
CA GLY A 9 13.35 63.22 -34.09
C GLY A 9 13.69 62.25 -35.24
N MET A 10 14.14 61.02 -34.94
CA MET A 10 14.36 60.00 -35.96
C MET A 10 13.04 59.59 -36.64
N VAL A 11 13.01 59.71 -37.97
CA VAL A 11 11.82 59.41 -38.80
C VAL A 11 11.92 58.07 -39.54
N HIS A 12 13.14 57.66 -39.89
CA HIS A 12 13.41 56.44 -40.63
C HIS A 12 14.54 55.65 -39.95
N LEU A 13 14.32 54.35 -39.74
CA LEU A 13 15.29 53.43 -39.14
C LEU A 13 15.45 52.20 -40.03
N PHE A 14 16.60 52.06 -40.68
CA PHE A 14 16.89 50.93 -41.56
C PHE A 14 17.97 50.06 -40.92
N LEU A 15 17.56 48.90 -40.39
CA LEU A 15 18.43 47.91 -39.76
C LEU A 15 18.53 46.61 -40.57
N ALA A 16 17.91 46.54 -41.75
CA ALA A 16 17.85 45.33 -42.54
C ALA A 16 19.24 44.83 -42.98
N ASN A 17 19.38 43.50 -43.13
CA ASN A 17 20.58 42.81 -43.59
C ASN A 17 21.82 43.03 -42.71
N ASN A 18 21.65 42.95 -41.39
CA ASN A 18 22.73 43.04 -40.42
C ASN A 18 22.80 41.76 -39.55
N GLN A 19 23.54 41.82 -38.45
CA GLN A 19 23.70 40.71 -37.51
C GLN A 19 23.02 40.98 -36.16
N PHE A 20 21.96 41.79 -36.15
CA PHE A 20 21.22 42.06 -34.91
C PHE A 20 20.48 40.80 -34.46
N ARG A 21 20.63 40.46 -33.18
CA ARG A 21 19.88 39.39 -32.52
C ARG A 21 18.74 39.89 -31.66
N VAL A 22 18.87 41.09 -31.11
CA VAL A 22 17.88 41.72 -30.22
C VAL A 22 17.61 43.14 -30.72
N PRO A 23 16.35 43.62 -30.76
CA PRO A 23 16.05 44.98 -31.20
C PRO A 23 16.67 46.02 -30.24
N PRO A 24 17.07 47.20 -30.75
CA PRO A 24 17.52 48.30 -29.89
C PRO A 24 16.45 48.65 -28.86
N THR A 25 16.82 48.84 -27.59
CA THR A 25 15.87 49.16 -26.51
C THR A 25 15.06 50.43 -26.81
N GLY A 26 15.69 51.41 -27.46
CA GLY A 26 15.02 52.62 -27.93
C GLY A 26 13.91 52.37 -28.95
N LEU A 27 13.96 51.30 -29.75
CA LEU A 27 12.91 50.99 -30.74
C LEU A 27 11.59 50.60 -30.08
N LEU A 28 11.67 49.82 -29.00
CA LEU A 28 10.49 49.34 -28.27
C LEU A 28 9.88 50.44 -27.39
N ASN A 29 10.69 51.43 -26.98
CA ASN A 29 10.30 52.47 -26.02
C ASN A 29 10.07 53.86 -26.64
N SER A 30 10.59 54.16 -27.84
CA SER A 30 10.53 55.48 -28.49
C SER A 30 9.74 55.41 -29.80
N GLN A 31 8.54 55.99 -29.81
CA GLN A 31 7.57 55.81 -30.91
C GLN A 31 7.14 57.10 -31.61
N GLU A 32 7.41 58.28 -31.05
CA GLU A 32 6.60 59.45 -31.43
C GLU A 32 6.84 59.98 -32.86
N ASN A 33 7.95 59.60 -33.52
CA ASN A 33 8.32 60.15 -34.84
C ASN A 33 8.67 59.11 -35.92
N LEU A 34 8.70 57.80 -35.61
CA LEU A 34 9.11 56.78 -36.57
C LEU A 34 8.00 56.48 -37.58
N SER A 35 8.32 56.59 -38.87
CA SER A 35 7.38 56.32 -39.98
C SER A 35 7.76 55.14 -40.84
N ARG A 36 9.06 54.80 -40.93
CA ARG A 36 9.54 53.65 -41.72
C ARG A 36 10.66 52.94 -40.99
N VAL A 37 10.46 51.65 -40.76
CA VAL A 37 11.41 50.77 -40.10
C VAL A 37 11.61 49.52 -40.94
N ARG A 38 12.88 49.11 -41.14
CA ARG A 38 13.25 47.85 -41.82
C ARG A 38 14.11 46.97 -40.93
N LEU A 39 13.69 45.74 -40.70
CA LEU A 39 14.24 44.79 -39.72
C LEU A 39 14.63 43.43 -40.34
N SER A 40 14.27 43.19 -41.59
CA SER A 40 14.48 41.90 -42.27
C SER A 40 15.96 41.56 -42.48
N GLY A 41 16.28 40.29 -42.70
CA GLY A 41 17.65 39.85 -42.97
C GLY A 41 18.60 39.93 -41.78
N ASN A 42 18.06 39.88 -40.55
CA ASN A 42 18.82 39.80 -39.31
C ASN A 42 18.54 38.46 -38.61
N PRO A 43 19.52 37.86 -37.91
CA PRO A 43 19.34 36.64 -37.14
C PRO A 43 18.69 36.92 -35.77
N TRP A 44 17.43 37.36 -35.75
CA TRP A 44 16.73 37.69 -34.51
C TRP A 44 16.59 36.49 -33.58
N ASP A 45 16.87 36.67 -32.29
CA ASP A 45 16.59 35.69 -31.25
C ASP A 45 15.07 35.55 -31.11
N CYS A 46 14.60 34.31 -30.97
CA CYS A 46 13.19 33.98 -30.77
C CYS A 46 13.03 33.21 -29.46
N ASP A 47 13.02 33.97 -28.38
CA ASP A 47 12.89 33.50 -27.02
C ASP A 47 11.85 34.33 -26.25
N CYS A 48 11.88 34.22 -24.92
CA CYS A 48 11.00 34.98 -24.05
C CYS A 48 11.16 36.50 -24.12
N GLY A 49 12.37 37.00 -24.41
CA GLY A 49 12.62 38.44 -24.58
C GLY A 49 12.01 39.00 -25.86
N THR A 50 11.79 38.15 -26.87
CA THR A 50 11.25 38.54 -28.18
C THR A 50 9.75 38.88 -28.15
N ILE A 51 9.02 38.54 -27.08
CA ILE A 51 7.58 38.81 -26.96
C ILE A 51 7.27 40.31 -27.14
N ASN A 52 8.07 41.19 -26.55
CA ASN A 52 7.86 42.64 -26.67
C ASN A 52 8.13 43.13 -28.10
N PHE A 53 9.13 42.55 -28.77
CA PHE A 53 9.43 42.84 -30.16
C PHE A 53 8.31 42.39 -31.10
N LYS A 54 7.81 41.17 -30.90
CA LYS A 54 6.64 40.64 -31.62
C LYS A 54 5.43 41.58 -31.45
N LYS A 55 5.11 41.96 -30.20
CA LYS A 55 4.01 42.88 -29.92
C LYS A 55 4.20 44.21 -30.64
N TRP A 56 5.41 44.76 -30.62
CA TRP A 56 5.73 46.00 -31.34
C TRP A 56 5.50 45.88 -32.85
N ILE A 57 5.93 44.78 -33.48
CA ILE A 57 5.70 44.54 -34.91
C ILE A 57 4.20 44.48 -35.22
N ILE A 58 3.42 43.76 -34.41
CA ILE A 58 1.96 43.60 -34.58
C ILE A 58 1.23 44.93 -34.38
N SER A 59 1.66 45.75 -33.41
CA SER A 59 1.04 47.03 -33.11
C SER A 59 1.38 48.15 -34.10
N ASN A 60 2.42 47.98 -34.93
CA ASN A 60 2.90 49.02 -35.85
C ASN A 60 3.05 48.51 -37.30
N PRO A 61 1.98 48.00 -37.94
CA PRO A 61 2.07 47.37 -39.25
C PRO A 61 2.51 48.34 -40.37
N ASP A 62 2.10 49.61 -40.29
CA ASP A 62 2.45 50.63 -41.28
C ASP A 62 3.90 51.13 -41.16
N VAL A 63 4.48 51.00 -39.96
CA VAL A 63 5.84 51.44 -39.65
C VAL A 63 6.84 50.32 -39.96
N ALA A 64 6.53 49.08 -39.60
CA ALA A 64 7.39 47.90 -39.83
C ALA A 64 7.17 47.29 -41.23
N GLN A 65 7.79 47.91 -42.25
CA GLN A 65 7.52 47.63 -43.66
C GLN A 65 7.83 46.18 -44.11
N ASP A 66 8.79 45.55 -43.45
CA ASP A 66 9.28 44.21 -43.77
C ASP A 66 8.98 43.18 -42.66
N ALA A 67 7.97 43.45 -41.84
CA ALA A 67 7.48 42.54 -40.80
C ALA A 67 7.24 41.11 -41.31
N ASN A 68 6.66 40.96 -42.50
CA ASN A 68 6.31 39.66 -43.09
C ASN A 68 7.51 38.77 -43.40
N ILE A 69 8.68 39.36 -43.64
CA ILE A 69 9.93 38.66 -43.97
C ILE A 69 10.96 38.76 -42.84
N THR A 70 10.57 39.31 -41.69
CA THR A 70 11.38 39.38 -40.48
C THR A 70 11.21 38.07 -39.71
N LYS A 71 12.25 37.23 -39.75
CA LYS A 71 12.24 35.83 -39.27
C LYS A 71 13.23 35.63 -38.12
N CYS A 72 13.06 34.52 -37.40
CA CYS A 72 14.05 34.06 -36.43
C CYS A 72 15.36 33.68 -37.12
N GLY A 73 16.49 33.96 -36.47
CA GLY A 73 17.79 33.48 -36.92
C GLY A 73 17.93 31.97 -36.76
N PRO A 74 18.83 31.33 -37.53
CA PRO A 74 19.25 29.97 -37.25
C PRO A 74 20.02 29.97 -35.93
N ASP A 75 19.45 29.36 -34.89
CA ASP A 75 20.13 29.09 -33.63
C ASP A 75 20.31 27.58 -33.46
N GLU A 76 21.48 27.19 -32.94
CA GLU A 76 21.89 25.78 -32.80
C GLU A 76 21.11 25.04 -31.70
N THR A 77 20.40 25.75 -30.81
CA THR A 77 19.81 25.12 -29.61
C THR A 77 18.30 25.26 -29.45
N LYS A 78 17.67 26.33 -29.98
CA LYS A 78 16.21 26.54 -29.78
C LYS A 78 15.44 27.00 -31.03
N SER A 79 16.08 27.70 -31.97
CA SER A 79 15.37 28.33 -33.11
C SER A 79 15.33 27.51 -34.40
N ALA A 80 15.93 26.31 -34.46
CA ALA A 80 15.87 25.46 -35.64
C ALA A 80 14.42 25.14 -36.09
N VAL A 81 13.48 25.06 -35.15
CA VAL A 81 12.04 24.81 -35.43
C VAL A 81 11.32 26.06 -35.98
N PHE A 82 11.88 27.26 -35.76
CA PHE A 82 11.24 28.54 -36.06
C PHE A 82 11.97 29.40 -37.11
N ALA A 83 13.13 28.96 -37.60
CA ALA A 83 14.03 29.71 -38.48
C ALA A 83 13.38 30.21 -39.79
N GLU A 84 12.27 29.61 -40.24
CA GLU A 84 11.55 30.05 -41.43
C GLU A 84 10.26 30.83 -41.16
N LYS A 85 9.81 30.87 -39.90
CA LYS A 85 8.59 31.57 -39.49
C LYS A 85 8.87 33.05 -39.23
N ALA A 86 7.92 33.90 -39.61
CA ALA A 86 7.99 35.31 -39.29
C ALA A 86 7.67 35.55 -37.82
N ILE A 87 8.35 36.50 -37.18
CA ILE A 87 8.25 36.74 -35.73
C ILE A 87 6.80 37.05 -35.31
N TRP A 88 6.05 37.78 -36.14
CA TRP A 88 4.65 38.12 -35.87
C TRP A 88 3.71 36.91 -35.84
N SER A 89 4.04 35.83 -36.55
CA SER A 89 3.21 34.62 -36.67
C SER A 89 3.40 33.61 -35.52
N LEU A 90 4.43 33.78 -34.70
CA LEU A 90 4.72 32.89 -33.58
C LEU A 90 3.78 33.17 -32.42
N THR A 91 3.34 32.14 -31.70
CA THR A 91 2.55 32.30 -30.46
C THR A 91 3.44 32.59 -29.26
N ASP A 92 2.88 33.24 -28.23
CA ASP A 92 3.62 33.53 -26.99
C ASP A 92 4.04 32.22 -26.29
N LEU A 93 3.28 31.14 -26.48
CA LEU A 93 3.59 29.79 -25.99
C LEU A 93 4.74 29.12 -26.75
N GLU A 94 4.89 29.40 -28.04
CA GLU A 94 6.03 28.94 -28.86
C GLU A 94 7.32 29.69 -28.52
N LEU A 95 7.23 31.00 -28.20
CA LEU A 95 8.36 31.85 -27.79
C LEU A 95 8.78 31.61 -26.33
N CYS A 96 7.80 31.42 -25.43
CA CYS A 96 7.98 31.10 -24.02
C CYS A 96 7.19 29.85 -23.61
N PRO A 97 7.77 28.66 -23.69
CA PRO A 97 7.24 27.50 -23.00
C PRO A 97 7.58 27.59 -21.50
N GLU A 98 7.02 28.55 -20.77
CA GLU A 98 7.19 28.58 -19.32
C GLU A 98 6.40 27.44 -18.68
N ASN A 99 7.11 26.55 -17.99
CA ASN A 99 6.56 25.51 -17.11
C ASN A 99 5.61 24.49 -17.76
N ILE A 100 5.38 24.49 -19.07
CA ILE A 100 4.58 23.46 -19.76
C ILE A 100 5.16 22.07 -19.50
N VAL A 101 6.48 21.94 -19.60
CA VAL A 101 7.19 20.68 -19.31
C VAL A 101 6.96 20.26 -17.86
N LEU A 102 6.97 21.20 -16.92
CA LEU A 102 6.70 20.94 -15.50
C LEU A 102 5.25 20.48 -15.28
N TYR A 103 4.26 21.14 -15.86
CA TYR A 103 2.86 20.75 -15.72
C TYR A 103 2.54 19.42 -16.38
N VAL A 104 3.08 19.16 -17.58
CA VAL A 104 2.91 17.89 -18.30
C VAL A 104 3.57 16.74 -17.53
N THR A 105 4.78 16.96 -17.00
CA THR A 105 5.47 15.94 -16.19
C THR A 105 4.73 15.65 -14.89
N LEU A 106 4.26 16.68 -14.16
CA LEU A 106 3.42 16.49 -12.97
C LEU A 106 2.09 15.79 -13.29
N GLY A 107 1.45 16.15 -14.40
CA GLY A 107 0.20 15.55 -14.86
C GLY A 107 0.29 14.08 -15.22
N LEU A 108 1.49 13.57 -15.55
CA LEU A 108 1.73 12.14 -15.78
C LEU A 108 2.20 11.41 -14.51
N LEU A 109 3.12 12.00 -13.75
CA LEU A 109 3.73 11.34 -12.58
C LEU A 109 2.75 11.16 -11.43
N VAL A 110 1.93 12.18 -11.13
CA VAL A 110 0.97 12.13 -10.01
C VAL A 110 -0.07 11.02 -10.18
N PRO A 111 -0.78 10.88 -11.31
CA PRO A 111 -1.75 9.79 -11.47
C PRO A 111 -1.09 8.42 -11.52
N CYS A 112 0.09 8.27 -12.14
CA CYS A 112 0.84 7.01 -12.11
C CYS A 112 1.17 6.58 -10.67
N PHE A 113 1.62 7.52 -9.83
CA PHE A 113 1.88 7.24 -8.42
C PHE A 113 0.62 6.82 -7.66
N LEU A 114 -0.51 7.51 -7.87
CA LEU A 114 -1.79 7.17 -7.24
C LEU A 114 -2.27 5.76 -7.64
N LEU A 115 -2.12 5.38 -8.91
CA LEU A 115 -2.45 4.05 -9.39
C LEU A 115 -1.57 2.96 -8.77
N LEU A 116 -0.26 3.22 -8.62
CA LEU A 116 0.65 2.29 -7.94
C LEU A 116 0.29 2.10 -6.47
N VAL A 117 -0.06 3.17 -5.76
CA VAL A 117 -0.48 3.10 -4.35
C VAL A 117 -1.80 2.35 -4.21
N ALA A 118 -2.78 2.64 -5.06
CA ALA A 118 -4.07 1.94 -5.05
C ALA A 118 -3.90 0.45 -5.37
N GLY A 119 -3.14 0.11 -6.42
CA GLY A 119 -2.81 -1.27 -6.78
C GLY A 119 -2.06 -1.99 -5.67
N GLY A 120 -1.08 -1.34 -5.04
CA GLY A 120 -0.35 -1.85 -3.90
C GLY A 120 -1.26 -2.13 -2.70
N LYS A 121 -2.22 -1.24 -2.40
CA LYS A 121 -3.22 -1.47 -1.33
C LYS A 121 -4.13 -2.65 -1.63
N ILE A 122 -4.63 -2.77 -2.88
CA ILE A 122 -5.48 -3.89 -3.30
C ILE A 122 -4.71 -5.22 -3.24
N ALA A 123 -3.47 -5.24 -3.73
CA ALA A 123 -2.62 -6.40 -3.64
C ALA A 123 -2.33 -6.76 -2.18
N TRP A 124 -2.04 -5.76 -1.33
CA TRP A 124 -1.83 -5.99 0.10
C TRP A 124 -3.06 -6.61 0.77
N THR A 125 -4.25 -6.04 0.62
CA THR A 125 -5.45 -6.60 1.25
C THR A 125 -5.72 -8.02 0.80
N ARG A 126 -5.52 -8.33 -0.48
CA ARG A 126 -5.78 -9.65 -1.05
C ARG A 126 -4.73 -10.72 -0.70
N TYR A 127 -3.46 -10.33 -0.55
CA TYR A 127 -2.34 -11.26 -0.44
C TYR A 127 -1.56 -11.16 0.88
N HIS A 128 -1.91 -10.25 1.80
CA HIS A 128 -1.14 -10.07 3.04
C HIS A 128 -0.99 -11.37 3.84
N MET A 129 -1.97 -12.28 3.84
CA MET A 129 -1.87 -13.57 4.53
C MET A 129 -0.83 -14.49 3.88
N HIS A 130 -0.81 -14.60 2.54
CA HIS A 130 0.19 -15.40 1.84
C HIS A 130 1.60 -14.83 2.02
N VAL A 131 1.73 -13.50 2.00
CA VAL A 131 3.01 -12.81 2.24
C VAL A 131 3.49 -13.04 3.68
N LYS A 132 2.61 -12.92 4.68
CA LYS A 132 2.95 -13.22 6.09
C LYS A 132 3.40 -14.67 6.27
N VAL A 133 2.70 -15.63 5.65
CA VAL A 133 3.04 -17.05 5.71
C VAL A 133 4.38 -17.34 5.02
N TRP A 134 4.62 -16.72 3.86
CA TRP A 134 5.88 -16.85 3.13
C TRP A 134 7.07 -16.25 3.88
N LEU A 135 6.88 -15.08 4.50
CA LEU A 135 7.91 -14.45 5.36
C LEU A 135 8.21 -15.32 6.58
N TYR A 136 7.18 -15.92 7.18
CA TYR A 136 7.35 -16.86 8.29
C TYR A 136 8.13 -18.11 7.87
N SER A 137 7.81 -18.70 6.70
CA SER A 137 8.50 -19.91 6.23
C SER A 137 9.98 -19.67 5.88
N HIS A 138 10.35 -18.43 5.54
CA HIS A 138 11.72 -18.02 5.25
C HIS A 138 12.47 -17.49 6.49
N GLY A 139 11.94 -17.68 7.70
CA GLY A 139 12.66 -17.42 8.95
C GLY A 139 12.71 -15.95 9.36
N VAL A 140 11.80 -15.12 8.86
CA VAL A 140 11.78 -13.68 9.19
C VAL A 140 11.23 -13.47 10.61
N THR A 141 12.13 -13.13 11.53
CA THR A 141 11.93 -13.18 12.99
C THR A 141 10.95 -12.17 13.59
N TRP A 142 10.58 -11.12 12.86
CA TRP A 142 9.59 -10.14 13.31
C TRP A 142 8.13 -10.56 13.06
N VAL A 143 7.88 -11.63 12.30
CA VAL A 143 6.54 -12.20 12.10
C VAL A 143 6.31 -13.24 13.19
N LYS A 144 5.67 -12.85 14.28
CA LYS A 144 5.37 -13.77 15.39
C LYS A 144 4.04 -14.45 15.14
N GLU A 145 3.90 -15.70 15.61
CA GLU A 145 2.63 -16.45 15.58
C GLU A 145 1.46 -15.66 16.19
N LYS A 146 1.76 -14.79 17.17
CA LYS A 146 0.81 -13.85 17.79
C LYS A 146 0.17 -12.86 16.81
N ASP A 147 0.79 -12.55 15.66
CA ASP A 147 0.23 -11.64 14.64
C ASP A 147 -0.75 -12.32 13.68
N ILE A 148 -0.82 -13.65 13.68
CA ILE A 148 -1.77 -14.45 12.88
C ILE A 148 -3.09 -14.60 13.65
N ASP A 149 -3.02 -14.71 14.98
CA ASP A 149 -4.15 -14.96 15.88
C ASP A 149 -4.69 -13.66 16.55
N LYS A 150 -4.33 -12.46 16.04
CA LYS A 150 -4.74 -11.16 16.61
C LYS A 150 -6.25 -10.93 16.58
N ASP A 151 -6.92 -11.51 15.60
CA ASP A 151 -8.36 -11.28 15.35
C ASP A 151 -9.24 -12.19 16.23
N LYS A 152 -8.63 -13.11 16.98
CA LYS A 152 -9.33 -14.11 17.79
C LYS A 152 -9.60 -13.61 19.21
N GLU A 153 -10.84 -13.75 19.64
CA GLU A 153 -11.35 -13.21 20.91
C GLU A 153 -10.88 -14.02 22.13
N PHE A 154 -10.72 -15.33 21.97
CA PHE A 154 -10.39 -16.26 23.06
C PHE A 154 -8.99 -16.83 22.92
N ASP A 155 -8.26 -16.91 24.02
CA ASP A 155 -6.93 -17.53 24.05
C ASP A 155 -7.00 -19.04 23.82
N ALA A 156 -8.04 -19.71 24.35
CA ALA A 156 -8.31 -21.10 24.03
C ALA A 156 -9.78 -21.52 24.18
N PHE A 157 -10.20 -22.46 23.35
CA PHE A 157 -11.42 -23.24 23.53
C PHE A 157 -11.11 -24.49 24.33
N ILE A 158 -11.89 -24.79 25.38
CA ILE A 158 -11.76 -26.04 26.13
C ILE A 158 -12.96 -26.93 25.84
N SER A 159 -12.68 -28.07 25.21
CA SER A 159 -13.66 -29.14 25.06
C SER A 159 -13.51 -30.12 26.21
N PHE A 160 -14.43 -30.03 27.17
CA PHE A 160 -14.48 -30.87 28.37
C PHE A 160 -15.92 -31.14 28.80
N GLN A 161 -16.13 -32.22 29.55
CA GLN A 161 -17.42 -32.52 30.17
C GLN A 161 -17.67 -31.60 31.38
N PRO A 162 -18.91 -31.13 31.67
CA PRO A 162 -19.18 -30.08 32.66
C PRO A 162 -18.62 -30.27 34.08
N GLN A 163 -18.31 -31.51 34.51
CA GLN A 163 -17.71 -31.81 35.81
C GLN A 163 -16.16 -31.94 35.78
N GLY A 164 -15.53 -31.52 34.69
CA GLY A 164 -14.09 -31.62 34.48
C GLY A 164 -13.28 -30.43 35.03
N PRO A 165 -11.95 -30.45 34.84
CA PRO A 165 -11.01 -29.48 35.41
C PRO A 165 -11.06 -28.07 34.80
N GLY A 166 -11.95 -27.80 33.85
CA GLY A 166 -12.02 -26.52 33.15
C GLY A 166 -12.28 -25.31 34.06
N SER A 167 -13.05 -25.49 35.14
CA SER A 167 -13.29 -24.43 36.14
C SER A 167 -12.02 -24.05 36.92
N GLN A 168 -11.08 -24.98 37.07
CA GLN A 168 -9.81 -24.71 37.75
C GLN A 168 -8.85 -23.87 36.90
N ILE A 169 -9.01 -23.87 35.57
CA ILE A 169 -8.16 -23.10 34.66
C ILE A 169 -8.53 -21.62 34.69
N GLU A 170 -9.83 -21.29 34.71
CA GLU A 170 -10.29 -19.90 34.79
C GLU A 170 -9.84 -19.15 36.06
N THR A 171 -9.63 -19.90 37.15
CA THR A 171 -9.33 -19.33 38.47
C THR A 171 -7.82 -19.14 38.70
N ARG A 172 -6.97 -19.63 37.80
CA ARG A 172 -5.50 -19.64 37.97
C ARG A 172 -4.84 -18.44 37.31
N ASP A 173 -3.66 -18.11 37.82
CA ASP A 173 -2.78 -17.08 37.27
C ASP A 173 -1.68 -17.75 36.43
N PRO A 174 -1.33 -17.23 35.23
CA PRO A 174 -1.90 -16.07 34.54
C PRO A 174 -3.35 -16.29 34.08
N LYS A 175 -4.18 -15.24 34.16
CA LYS A 175 -5.55 -15.25 33.63
C LYS A 175 -5.56 -15.51 32.12
N VAL A 176 -6.38 -16.46 31.68
CA VAL A 176 -6.55 -16.85 30.26
C VAL A 176 -8.00 -16.65 29.85
N LYS A 177 -8.26 -16.07 28.66
CA LYS A 177 -9.63 -15.96 28.12
C LYS A 177 -10.06 -17.28 27.49
N LEU A 178 -11.03 -17.95 28.10
CA LEU A 178 -11.46 -19.29 27.69
C LEU A 178 -12.84 -19.29 27.05
N PHE A 179 -12.96 -19.94 25.89
CA PHE A 179 -14.24 -20.32 25.33
C PHE A 179 -14.69 -21.64 25.99
N ILE A 180 -15.83 -21.59 26.67
CA ILE A 180 -16.39 -22.71 27.41
C ILE A 180 -17.79 -23.04 26.92
N HIS A 181 -18.04 -24.34 26.67
CA HIS A 181 -19.29 -24.87 26.12
C HIS A 181 -20.55 -24.33 26.80
N TYR A 182 -20.69 -24.52 28.12
CA TYR A 182 -21.92 -24.13 28.83
C TYR A 182 -22.09 -22.61 29.02
N LYS A 183 -21.08 -21.80 28.69
CA LYS A 183 -21.15 -20.33 28.78
C LYS A 183 -21.43 -19.68 27.43
N HIS A 184 -20.84 -20.22 26.35
CA HIS A 184 -20.75 -19.52 25.06
C HIS A 184 -21.45 -20.24 23.90
N PHE A 185 -21.98 -21.44 24.11
CA PHE A 185 -22.77 -22.10 23.06
C PHE A 185 -24.08 -21.35 22.85
N LEU A 186 -24.45 -21.17 21.58
CA LEU A 186 -25.74 -20.59 21.24
C LEU A 186 -26.84 -21.65 21.42
N PRO A 187 -27.85 -21.39 22.27
CA PRO A 187 -28.99 -22.30 22.41
C PRO A 187 -29.75 -22.43 21.09
N GLY A 188 -30.12 -23.66 20.71
CA GLY A 188 -30.87 -23.95 19.48
C GLY A 188 -30.00 -24.20 18.23
N GLU A 189 -28.69 -23.94 18.32
CA GLU A 189 -27.72 -24.26 17.26
C GLU A 189 -27.22 -25.71 17.37
N LEU A 190 -26.81 -26.32 16.24
CA LEU A 190 -26.19 -27.64 16.26
C LEU A 190 -24.91 -27.64 17.10
N ILE A 191 -24.69 -28.71 17.88
CA ILE A 191 -23.49 -28.87 18.71
C ILE A 191 -22.22 -28.76 17.85
N GLN A 192 -22.23 -29.38 16.67
CA GLN A 192 -21.11 -29.35 15.73
C GLN A 192 -20.81 -27.92 15.26
N LEU A 193 -21.84 -27.13 14.97
CA LEU A 193 -21.67 -25.73 14.54
C LEU A 193 -21.15 -24.85 15.69
N ASN A 194 -21.59 -25.10 16.92
CA ASN A 194 -21.04 -24.42 18.09
C ASN A 194 -19.56 -24.77 18.31
N ILE A 195 -19.17 -26.03 18.08
CA ILE A 195 -17.76 -26.47 18.19
C ILE A 195 -16.90 -25.83 17.09
N LEU A 196 -17.38 -25.82 15.84
CA LEU A 196 -16.68 -25.14 14.75
C LEU A 196 -16.48 -23.66 15.02
N ARG A 197 -17.51 -22.97 15.52
CA ARG A 197 -17.40 -21.56 15.92
C ARG A 197 -16.38 -21.39 17.04
N ALA A 198 -16.41 -22.25 18.05
CA ALA A 198 -15.47 -22.19 19.17
C ALA A 198 -14.01 -22.31 18.71
N ILE A 199 -13.74 -23.19 17.73
CA ILE A 199 -12.43 -23.37 17.12
C ILE A 199 -12.02 -22.12 16.32
N GLU A 200 -12.95 -21.52 15.58
CA GLU A 200 -12.69 -20.34 14.74
C GLU A 200 -12.30 -19.10 15.58
N VAL A 201 -13.01 -18.87 16.70
CA VAL A 201 -12.79 -17.69 17.56
C VAL A 201 -11.66 -17.85 18.58
N SER A 202 -11.05 -19.04 18.67
CA SER A 202 -10.05 -19.38 19.68
C SER A 202 -8.65 -19.61 19.08
N LYS A 203 -7.61 -19.07 19.74
CA LYS A 203 -6.22 -19.22 19.26
C LYS A 203 -5.71 -20.66 19.34
N ARG A 204 -6.24 -21.42 20.31
CA ARG A 204 -5.97 -22.85 20.51
C ARG A 204 -7.23 -23.61 20.90
N THR A 205 -7.22 -24.91 20.66
CA THR A 205 -8.20 -25.84 21.19
C THR A 205 -7.52 -26.76 22.21
N VAL A 206 -8.05 -26.85 23.43
CA VAL A 206 -7.61 -27.78 24.46
C VAL A 206 -8.65 -28.88 24.58
N LEU A 207 -8.22 -30.11 24.30
CA LEU A 207 -9.08 -31.28 24.35
C LEU A 207 -8.75 -32.10 25.60
N VAL A 208 -9.73 -32.25 26.49
CA VAL A 208 -9.58 -32.99 27.74
C VAL A 208 -10.13 -34.40 27.58
N LEU A 209 -9.24 -35.36 27.32
CA LEU A 209 -9.60 -36.76 27.14
C LEU A 209 -9.82 -37.45 28.51
N SER A 210 -10.98 -38.07 28.64
CA SER A 210 -11.39 -38.94 29.77
C SER A 210 -12.34 -40.02 29.25
N LYS A 211 -12.51 -41.18 29.92
CA LYS A 211 -13.45 -42.21 29.42
C LYS A 211 -14.89 -41.72 29.48
N SER A 212 -15.24 -40.89 30.46
CA SER A 212 -16.58 -40.28 30.54
C SER A 212 -16.85 -39.41 29.30
N PHE A 213 -15.85 -38.62 28.89
CA PHE A 213 -15.92 -37.81 27.68
C PHE A 213 -15.94 -38.66 26.40
N LEU A 214 -15.10 -39.71 26.31
CA LEU A 214 -15.09 -40.62 25.16
C LEU A 214 -16.41 -41.40 25.02
N ARG A 215 -17.04 -41.81 26.12
CA ARG A 215 -18.35 -42.49 26.08
C ARG A 215 -19.49 -41.53 25.72
N ALA A 216 -19.48 -40.31 26.24
CA ALA A 216 -20.56 -39.35 26.03
C ALA A 216 -20.47 -38.63 24.67
N SER A 217 -19.26 -38.38 24.18
CA SER A 217 -19.00 -37.50 23.03
C SER A 217 -18.07 -38.09 21.98
N GLY A 218 -17.62 -39.34 22.13
CA GLY A 218 -16.64 -39.97 21.23
C GLY A 218 -17.07 -40.03 19.78
N ALA A 219 -18.35 -40.29 19.50
CA ALA A 219 -18.89 -40.32 18.13
C ALA A 219 -18.97 -38.92 17.49
N CYS A 220 -19.23 -37.87 18.26
CA CYS A 220 -19.20 -36.49 17.77
C CYS A 220 -17.74 -36.10 17.46
N MET A 221 -16.84 -36.46 18.36
CA MET A 221 -15.44 -36.10 18.27
C MET A 221 -14.70 -36.80 17.12
N SER A 222 -14.99 -38.05 16.80
CA SER A 222 -14.37 -38.72 15.64
C SER A 222 -14.67 -37.95 14.34
N SER A 223 -15.90 -37.45 14.18
CA SER A 223 -16.29 -36.62 13.04
C SER A 223 -15.61 -35.25 12.99
N GLU A 224 -15.18 -34.73 14.16
CA GLU A 224 -14.54 -33.42 14.31
C GLU A 224 -13.01 -33.50 14.41
N LEU A 225 -12.43 -34.71 14.43
CA LEU A 225 -11.00 -34.91 14.55
C LEU A 225 -10.19 -34.24 13.42
N PRO A 226 -10.65 -34.24 12.14
CA PRO A 226 -9.95 -33.53 11.07
C PRO A 226 -9.90 -32.01 11.30
N THR A 227 -11.00 -31.40 11.76
CA THR A 227 -11.07 -29.95 12.06
C THR A 227 -10.26 -29.59 13.31
N LEU A 228 -10.20 -30.48 14.30
CA LEU A 228 -9.33 -30.34 15.46
C LEU A 228 -7.83 -30.41 15.10
N LYS A 229 -7.44 -31.28 14.16
CA LYS A 229 -6.05 -31.39 13.65
C LYS A 229 -5.55 -30.07 13.06
N LEU A 230 -6.44 -29.32 12.40
CA LEU A 230 -6.14 -28.00 11.82
C LEU A 230 -5.99 -26.89 12.88
N SER A 231 -6.52 -27.07 14.09
CA SER A 231 -6.61 -26.02 15.13
C SER A 231 -5.49 -26.02 16.20
N ARG A 232 -4.37 -26.73 15.96
CA ARG A 232 -3.24 -26.86 16.90
C ARG A 232 -3.72 -27.32 18.30
N THR A 233 -4.43 -28.44 18.32
CA THR A 233 -5.06 -28.99 19.53
C THR A 233 -4.03 -29.41 20.57
N ILE A 234 -4.19 -28.97 21.82
CA ILE A 234 -3.45 -29.47 22.98
C ILE A 234 -4.27 -30.58 23.61
N LEU A 235 -3.74 -31.80 23.57
CA LEU A 235 -4.34 -32.95 24.20
C LEU A 235 -3.94 -33.01 25.67
N THR A 236 -4.92 -33.18 26.55
CA THR A 236 -4.68 -33.48 27.96
C THR A 236 -5.36 -34.80 28.32
N ALA A 237 -4.61 -35.74 28.88
CA ALA A 237 -5.13 -37.04 29.31
C ALA A 237 -5.29 -37.07 30.83
N SER A 238 -6.52 -37.18 31.34
CA SER A 238 -6.80 -37.14 32.77
C SER A 238 -6.50 -38.48 33.47
N SER A 239 -5.35 -38.61 34.15
CA SER A 239 -5.04 -39.66 35.13
C SER A 239 -5.15 -39.09 36.56
N SER A 240 -6.36 -39.02 37.11
CA SER A 240 -6.53 -38.71 38.53
C SER A 240 -7.09 -39.94 39.23
N SER A 241 -6.37 -40.39 40.27
CA SER A 241 -6.59 -41.63 41.01
C SER A 241 -7.92 -41.74 41.76
N LYS A 242 -8.84 -40.78 41.63
CA LYS A 242 -10.19 -40.87 42.21
C LYS A 242 -11.27 -41.26 41.20
N TRP A 243 -11.01 -41.09 39.91
CA TRP A 243 -11.88 -41.57 38.84
C TRP A 243 -11.00 -41.94 37.66
N MET A 244 -10.77 -43.25 37.52
CA MET A 244 -10.29 -43.95 36.32
C MET A 244 -8.79 -44.28 36.25
N THR A 245 -8.54 -45.58 36.14
CA THR A 245 -7.32 -46.22 35.67
C THR A 245 -6.88 -45.62 34.34
N SER A 246 -5.56 -45.42 34.18
CA SER A 246 -4.85 -45.14 32.93
C SER A 246 -5.70 -45.46 31.70
N LEU A 247 -5.92 -44.49 30.81
CA LEU A 247 -6.48 -44.75 29.48
C LEU A 247 -5.64 -45.88 28.87
N LYS A 248 -6.19 -47.09 28.85
CA LYS A 248 -5.61 -48.21 28.13
C LYS A 248 -6.02 -48.04 26.69
N ASP A 249 -5.12 -48.33 25.76
CA ASP A 249 -5.37 -48.16 24.32
C ASP A 249 -6.70 -48.82 23.90
N ASP A 250 -7.04 -49.97 24.47
CA ASP A 250 -8.28 -50.72 24.18
C ASP A 250 -9.61 -49.95 24.38
N ASP A 251 -9.64 -48.89 25.20
CA ASP A 251 -10.85 -48.07 25.43
C ASP A 251 -11.00 -46.90 24.42
N LEU A 252 -10.01 -46.69 23.55
CA LEU A 252 -10.01 -45.58 22.58
C LEU A 252 -10.42 -46.02 21.17
N PRO A 253 -11.18 -45.18 20.44
CA PRO A 253 -11.32 -45.33 19.00
C PRO A 253 -9.95 -45.32 18.29
N GLU A 254 -9.80 -46.17 17.27
CA GLU A 254 -8.56 -46.36 16.50
C GLU A 254 -8.00 -45.04 15.97
N GLU A 255 -8.86 -44.15 15.47
CA GLU A 255 -8.48 -42.81 14.97
C GLU A 255 -7.81 -41.94 16.05
N ILE A 256 -8.27 -42.03 17.30
CA ILE A 256 -7.72 -41.25 18.43
C ILE A 256 -6.41 -41.89 18.89
N GLN A 257 -6.28 -43.22 18.86
CA GLN A 257 -5.01 -43.90 19.16
C GLN A 257 -3.91 -43.48 18.17
N VAL A 258 -4.19 -43.53 16.87
CA VAL A 258 -3.25 -43.09 15.83
C VAL A 258 -2.87 -41.62 16.02
N TYR A 259 -3.83 -40.79 16.42
CA TYR A 259 -3.57 -39.39 16.71
C TYR A 259 -2.67 -39.21 17.95
N LEU A 260 -2.89 -39.94 19.03
CA LEU A 260 -2.05 -39.90 20.23
C LEU A 260 -0.63 -40.40 19.98
N GLN A 261 -0.45 -41.41 19.13
CA GLN A 261 0.88 -41.91 18.75
C GLN A 261 1.69 -40.91 17.91
N SER A 262 1.00 -40.03 17.18
CA SER A 262 1.63 -39.05 16.26
C SER A 262 1.71 -37.64 16.83
N THR A 263 1.23 -37.41 18.06
CA THR A 263 1.19 -36.07 18.69
C THR A 263 1.71 -36.08 20.12
N THR A 264 2.22 -34.92 20.56
CA THR A 264 2.59 -34.73 21.96
C THR A 264 1.37 -34.30 22.76
N TYR A 265 1.18 -34.90 23.94
CA TYR A 265 0.05 -34.63 24.83
C TYR A 265 0.52 -34.46 26.27
N LEU A 266 -0.24 -33.72 27.07
CA LEU A 266 0.02 -33.53 28.49
C LEU A 266 -0.71 -34.59 29.32
N THR A 267 0.01 -35.22 30.24
CA THR A 267 -0.56 -36.18 31.18
C THR A 267 -0.95 -35.49 32.48
N TRP A 268 -2.22 -35.57 32.83
CA TRP A 268 -2.71 -35.11 34.11
C TRP A 268 -2.10 -35.93 35.24
N GLY A 269 -1.68 -35.26 36.31
CA GLY A 269 -0.92 -35.87 37.41
C GLY A 269 0.58 -35.58 37.33
N ASP A 270 1.08 -35.08 36.20
CA ASP A 270 2.46 -34.58 36.12
C ASP A 270 2.65 -33.42 37.11
N LYS A 271 3.81 -33.41 37.77
CA LYS A 271 4.19 -32.39 38.75
C LYS A 271 4.01 -30.96 38.23
N TYR A 272 4.35 -30.75 36.95
CA TYR A 272 4.29 -29.45 36.28
C TYR A 272 3.14 -29.35 35.27
N PHE A 273 2.13 -30.24 35.33
CA PHE A 273 1.03 -30.30 34.36
C PHE A 273 0.45 -28.90 34.06
N TRP A 274 0.15 -28.16 35.12
CA TRP A 274 -0.50 -26.86 35.03
C TRP A 274 0.42 -25.76 34.51
N ASP A 275 1.68 -25.76 34.93
CA ASP A 275 2.68 -24.79 34.48
C ASP A 275 2.95 -24.99 32.98
N THR A 276 3.06 -26.24 32.54
CA THR A 276 3.23 -26.61 31.13
C THR A 276 2.00 -26.24 30.31
N LEU A 277 0.79 -26.49 30.82
CA LEU A 277 -0.45 -26.09 30.14
C LEU A 277 -0.54 -24.56 30.00
N LEU A 278 -0.29 -23.79 31.06
CA LEU A 278 -0.36 -22.33 31.03
C LEU A 278 0.80 -21.69 30.23
N TYR A 279 1.93 -22.38 30.12
CA TYR A 279 3.05 -21.98 29.26
C TYR A 279 2.74 -22.18 27.77
N THR A 280 2.05 -23.27 27.42
CA THR A 280 1.73 -23.61 26.03
C THR A 280 0.57 -22.80 25.45
N LEU A 281 -0.30 -22.26 26.31
CA LEU A 281 -1.42 -21.42 25.89
C LEU A 281 -0.96 -20.03 25.42
N PRO A 282 -1.46 -19.55 24.25
CA PRO A 282 -1.19 -18.19 23.81
C PRO A 282 -1.87 -17.20 24.75
N ARG A 283 -1.27 -16.01 24.89
CA ARG A 283 -1.76 -14.95 25.77
C ARG A 283 -2.04 -13.68 24.98
N SER A 284 -3.21 -13.10 25.22
CA SER A 284 -3.64 -11.77 24.76
C SER A 284 -2.94 -10.67 25.55
#